data_AF-A0A953NQX2-F1
#
_entry.id   AF-A0A953NQX2-F1
#
_cell.length_a   1.000
_cell.length_b   1.000
_cell.length_c   1.000
_cell.angle_alpha   90.00
_cell.angle_beta   90.00
_cell.angle_gamma   90.00
#
_symmetry.space_group_name_H-M   'P 1'
#
loop_
_entity.id
_entity.type
_entity.pdbx_description
1 polymer ?
#
loop_
_entity_poly.entity_id
_entity_poly.type
_entity_poly.pdbx_seq_one_letter_code
_entity_poly.pdbx_strand_id
1 'polypeptide(L)'
;TEKDEVERGQVLCKPGSITPHTKFKAEAYVLTKEEGGRHTPFFTGYRPQFYFRTTDVTGDVKLPAGVEMVMPGDNIAMEITLITPVALEKGLRFAIREGGHTVGAGAVSEIIE
;
A
#
# COMPACT_ATOMS: atom_id res chain seq x y z
N THR A 1 -13.51 26.70 -7.32
CA THR A 1 -12.59 25.55 -7.30
C THR A 1 -12.22 25.28 -8.72
N GLU A 2 -11.06 25.77 -9.11
CA GLU A 2 -10.54 25.51 -10.44
C GLU A 2 -10.14 24.03 -10.53
N LYS A 3 -10.26 23.46 -11.73
CA LYS A 3 -10.01 22.02 -11.96
C LYS A 3 -8.59 21.61 -11.52
N ASP A 4 -7.66 22.56 -11.51
CA ASP A 4 -6.24 22.34 -11.23
C ASP A 4 -5.93 22.37 -9.72
N GLU A 5 -6.90 22.70 -8.87
CA GLU A 5 -6.74 22.69 -7.40
C GLU A 5 -7.05 21.33 -6.76
N VAL A 6 -7.58 20.38 -7.54
CA VAL A 6 -8.00 19.06 -7.07
C VAL A 6 -7.47 17.96 -7.98
N GLU A 7 -6.83 16.97 -7.38
CA GLU A 7 -6.24 15.84 -8.10
C GLU A 7 -6.85 14.50 -7.69
N ARG A 8 -6.79 13.53 -8.61
CA ARG A 8 -7.26 12.17 -8.35
C ARG A 8 -6.42 11.54 -7.23
N GLY A 9 -7.11 10.97 -6.24
CA GLY A 9 -6.49 10.40 -5.04
C GLY A 9 -6.71 11.24 -3.79
N GLN A 10 -7.04 12.53 -3.95
CA GLN A 10 -7.50 13.35 -2.85
C GLN A 10 -8.91 12.92 -2.38
N VAL A 11 -9.22 13.26 -1.13
CA VAL A 11 -10.50 12.93 -0.49
C VAL A 11 -11.12 14.20 0.09
N LEU A 12 -12.45 14.30 0.00
CA LEU A 12 -13.22 15.28 0.76
C LEU A 12 -13.57 14.69 2.11
N CYS A 13 -13.27 15.42 3.18
CA CYS A 13 -13.50 14.97 4.55
C CYS A 13 -13.96 16.12 5.44
N LYS A 14 -14.53 15.80 6.60
CA LYS A 14 -14.78 16.81 7.63
C LYS A 14 -13.43 17.38 8.11
N PRO A 15 -13.30 18.69 8.32
CA PRO A 15 -12.05 19.27 8.83
C PRO A 15 -11.55 18.55 10.09
N GLY A 16 -10.27 18.13 10.06
CA GLY A 16 -9.61 17.41 11.16
C GLY A 16 -10.00 15.94 11.34
N SER A 17 -10.83 15.36 10.45
CA SER A 17 -11.27 13.95 10.59
C SER A 17 -10.30 12.92 10.02
N ILE A 18 -9.47 13.29 9.04
CA ILE A 18 -8.43 12.45 8.47
C ILE A 18 -7.25 13.32 8.06
N THR A 19 -6.04 12.81 8.26
CA THR A 19 -4.79 13.50 7.93
C THR A 19 -4.01 12.71 6.88
N PRO A 20 -3.21 13.39 6.04
CA PRO A 20 -2.35 12.72 5.08
C PRO A 20 -1.12 12.14 5.79
N HIS A 21 -0.72 10.94 5.38
CA HIS A 21 0.35 10.15 5.97
C HIS A 21 1.20 9.52 4.86
N THR A 22 2.47 9.26 5.14
CA THR A 22 3.38 8.59 4.20
C THR A 22 3.85 7.26 4.76
N LYS A 23 3.81 7.05 6.07
CA LYS A 23 4.42 5.88 6.70
C LYS A 23 3.43 5.12 7.58
N PHE A 24 3.29 3.83 7.32
CA PHE A 24 2.34 2.99 8.04
C PHE A 24 2.80 1.53 8.10
N LYS A 25 2.25 0.78 9.04
CA LYS A 25 2.31 -0.68 9.07
C LYS A 25 1.03 -1.26 8.47
N ALA A 26 1.16 -2.41 7.82
CA ALA A 26 0.03 -3.13 7.28
C ALA A 26 0.22 -4.64 7.38
N GLU A 27 -0.91 -5.34 7.41
CA GLU A 27 -0.97 -6.78 7.12
C GLU A 27 -1.36 -6.94 5.66
N ALA A 28 -0.65 -7.77 4.91
CA ALA A 28 -0.95 -8.02 3.51
C ALA A 28 -0.87 -9.51 3.16
N TYR A 29 -1.81 -9.93 2.32
CA TYR A 29 -1.81 -11.20 1.61
C TYR A 29 -1.21 -11.00 0.22
N VAL A 30 -0.23 -11.82 -0.14
CA VAL A 30 0.39 -11.83 -1.46
C VAL A 30 -0.31 -12.86 -2.32
N LEU A 31 -0.87 -12.44 -3.47
CA LEU A 31 -1.62 -13.35 -4.34
C LEU A 31 -0.71 -14.43 -4.92
N THR A 32 -1.21 -15.67 -5.00
CA THR A 32 -0.50 -16.74 -5.70
C THR A 32 -0.49 -16.52 -7.21
N LYS A 33 0.30 -17.33 -7.91
CA LYS A 33 0.32 -17.35 -9.37
C LYS A 33 -1.07 -17.66 -9.96
N GLU A 34 -1.80 -18.60 -9.37
CA GLU A 34 -3.13 -19.02 -9.82
C GLU A 34 -4.18 -17.92 -9.65
N GLU A 35 -3.98 -17.04 -8.67
CA GLU A 35 -4.78 -15.84 -8.43
C GLU A 35 -4.37 -14.66 -9.33
N GLY A 36 -3.41 -14.86 -10.23
CA GLY A 36 -2.89 -13.81 -11.13
C GLY A 36 -1.84 -12.91 -10.49
N GLY A 37 -1.29 -13.32 -9.34
CA GLY A 37 -0.22 -12.62 -8.63
C GLY A 37 1.17 -12.92 -9.16
N ARG A 38 2.15 -12.88 -8.26
CA ARG A 38 3.57 -13.08 -8.63
C ARG A 38 3.90 -14.55 -8.81
N HIS A 39 4.89 -14.80 -9.68
CA HIS A 39 5.50 -16.13 -9.85
C HIS A 39 6.71 -16.32 -8.93
N THR A 40 7.38 -15.23 -8.56
CA THR A 40 8.63 -15.21 -7.81
C THR A 40 8.46 -14.39 -6.52
N PRO A 41 9.25 -14.70 -5.48
CA PRO A 41 9.24 -13.91 -4.26
C PRO A 41 9.65 -12.46 -4.48
N PHE A 42 9.42 -11.62 -3.47
CA PHE A 42 10.01 -10.30 -3.37
C PHE A 42 10.75 -10.15 -2.04
N PHE A 43 11.62 -9.13 -1.96
CA PHE A 43 12.55 -8.89 -0.86
C PHE A 43 12.33 -7.50 -0.26
N THR A 44 13.01 -7.19 0.84
CA THR A 44 13.09 -5.81 1.35
C THR A 44 13.63 -4.87 0.27
N GLY A 45 13.06 -3.65 0.16
CA GLY A 45 13.35 -2.71 -0.92
C GLY A 45 12.47 -2.92 -2.16
N TYR A 46 11.53 -3.86 -2.10
CA TYR A 46 10.47 -3.99 -3.08
C TYR A 46 9.64 -2.70 -3.16
N ARG A 47 9.42 -2.21 -4.39
CA ARG A 47 8.88 -0.86 -4.65
C ARG A 47 7.65 -0.85 -5.59
N PRO A 48 6.52 -1.44 -5.18
CA PRO A 48 5.30 -1.50 -5.99
C PRO A 48 4.49 -0.21 -5.97
N GLN A 49 3.38 -0.21 -6.72
CA GLN A 49 2.30 0.76 -6.55
C GLN A 49 1.29 0.26 -5.51
N PHE A 50 0.86 1.14 -4.61
CA PHE A 50 -0.21 0.89 -3.66
C PHE A 50 -1.47 1.62 -4.11
N TYR A 51 -2.52 0.86 -4.39
CA TYR A 51 -3.79 1.41 -4.81
C TYR A 51 -4.67 1.72 -3.61
N PHE A 52 -4.85 3.01 -3.32
CA PHE A 52 -5.73 3.50 -2.28
C PHE A 52 -6.94 4.16 -2.91
N ARG A 53 -8.12 3.57 -2.71
CA ARG A 53 -9.43 4.04 -3.21
C ARG A 53 -9.45 4.28 -4.72
N THR A 54 -8.87 5.38 -5.19
CA THR A 54 -8.91 5.83 -6.59
C THR A 54 -7.53 6.04 -7.21
N THR A 55 -6.43 6.00 -6.44
CA THR A 55 -5.09 6.36 -6.92
C THR A 55 -4.04 5.30 -6.62
N ASP A 56 -3.03 5.21 -7.49
CA ASP A 56 -1.83 4.40 -7.32
C ASP A 56 -0.70 5.30 -6.80
N VAL A 57 -0.09 4.93 -5.67
CA VAL A 57 1.07 5.64 -5.11
C VAL A 57 2.20 4.66 -4.92
N THR A 58 3.36 4.96 -5.51
CA THR A 58 4.56 4.14 -5.32
C THR A 58 5.00 4.18 -3.85
N GLY A 59 5.43 3.04 -3.32
CA GLY A 59 5.98 2.99 -1.96
C GLY A 59 7.07 1.93 -1.83
N ASP A 60 7.90 2.11 -0.81
CA ASP A 60 8.99 1.21 -0.46
C ASP A 60 8.54 0.28 0.67
N VAL A 61 8.77 -1.03 0.51
CA VAL A 61 8.44 -2.07 1.49
C VAL A 61 9.65 -2.44 2.33
N LYS A 62 9.47 -2.42 3.64
CA LYS A 62 10.40 -2.95 4.63
C LYS A 62 9.79 -4.16 5.33
N LEU A 63 10.43 -5.31 5.20
CA LEU A 63 10.00 -6.56 5.83
C LEU A 63 10.42 -6.59 7.32
N PRO A 64 9.76 -7.41 8.15
CA PRO A 64 10.15 -7.62 9.53
C PRO A 64 11.57 -8.17 9.65
N ALA A 65 12.22 -7.91 10.80
CA ALA A 65 13.55 -8.46 11.06
C ALA A 65 13.53 -10.00 11.00
N GLY A 66 14.49 -10.58 10.28
CA GLY A 66 14.59 -12.02 10.05
C GLY A 66 13.76 -12.56 8.89
N VAL A 67 12.94 -11.72 8.23
CA VAL A 67 12.22 -12.09 7.00
C VAL A 67 13.00 -11.57 5.80
N GLU A 68 13.68 -12.46 5.10
CA GLU A 68 14.47 -12.08 3.92
C GLU A 68 13.61 -11.88 2.68
N MET A 69 12.60 -12.75 2.49
CA MET A 69 11.74 -12.76 1.32
C MET A 69 10.31 -13.15 1.67
N VAL A 70 9.38 -12.77 0.79
CA VAL A 70 7.95 -13.11 0.89
C VAL A 70 7.55 -13.89 -0.35
N MET A 71 6.92 -15.06 -0.15
CA MET A 71 6.46 -15.92 -1.23
C MET A 71 5.02 -15.57 -1.65
N PRO A 72 4.65 -15.80 -2.92
CA PRO A 72 3.24 -15.79 -3.33
C PRO A 72 2.42 -16.77 -2.48
N GLY A 73 1.30 -16.30 -1.92
CA GLY A 73 0.45 -17.03 -0.98
C GLY A 73 0.69 -16.70 0.50
N ASP A 74 1.74 -15.95 0.83
CA ASP A 74 2.03 -15.59 2.22
C ASP A 74 1.13 -14.46 2.74
N ASN A 75 0.87 -14.50 4.05
CA ASN A 75 0.38 -13.36 4.80
C ASN A 75 1.52 -12.78 5.63
N ILE A 76 1.77 -11.48 5.51
CA ILE A 76 2.93 -10.84 6.14
C ILE A 76 2.60 -9.43 6.64
N ALA A 77 3.17 -9.10 7.80
CA ALA A 77 3.21 -7.75 8.33
C ALA A 77 4.36 -6.97 7.66
N MET A 78 4.12 -5.74 7.20
CA MET A 78 5.16 -4.92 6.57
C MET A 78 5.04 -3.44 6.97
N GLU A 79 6.18 -2.75 6.96
CA GLU A 79 6.25 -1.29 7.06
C GLU A 79 6.37 -0.72 5.65
N ILE A 80 5.50 0.22 5.29
CA ILE A 80 5.41 0.82 3.96
C ILE A 80 5.67 2.33 4.09
N THR A 81 6.48 2.86 3.17
CA THR A 81 6.73 4.31 3.03
C THR A 81 6.35 4.76 1.62
N LEU A 82 5.33 5.62 1.52
CA LEU A 82 4.82 6.17 0.26
C LEU A 82 5.65 7.38 -0.18
N ILE A 83 5.82 7.56 -1.49
CA ILE A 83 6.53 8.72 -2.05
C ILE A 83 5.72 10.02 -1.98
N THR A 84 4.41 9.91 -1.76
CA THR A 84 3.49 11.05 -1.68
C THR A 84 2.49 10.80 -0.57
N PRO A 85 2.11 11.82 0.22
CA PRO A 85 1.15 11.65 1.30
C PRO A 85 -0.22 11.23 0.81
N VAL A 86 -0.86 10.29 1.53
CA VAL A 86 -2.22 9.79 1.25
C VAL A 86 -3.05 9.90 2.52
N ALA A 87 -4.35 10.20 2.39
CA ALA A 87 -5.28 10.18 3.50
C ALA A 87 -5.51 8.73 3.99
N LEU A 88 -4.80 8.34 5.05
CA LEU A 88 -4.81 7.00 5.62
C LEU A 88 -5.56 6.96 6.96
N GLU A 89 -6.17 5.80 7.23
CA GLU A 89 -6.80 5.49 8.51
C GLU A 89 -6.55 4.01 8.82
N LYS A 90 -6.54 3.65 10.11
CA LYS A 90 -6.42 2.26 10.52
C LYS A 90 -7.59 1.44 9.97
N GLY A 91 -7.29 0.29 9.38
CA GLY A 91 -8.26 -0.60 8.73
C GLY A 91 -8.53 -0.27 7.26
N LEU A 92 -7.99 0.83 6.73
CA LEU A 92 -8.12 1.15 5.31
C LEU A 92 -7.50 0.03 4.47
N ARG A 93 -8.30 -0.51 3.56
CA ARG A 93 -7.86 -1.55 2.62
C ARG A 93 -7.18 -0.93 1.40
N PHE A 94 -6.20 -1.63 0.87
CA PHE A 94 -5.48 -1.25 -0.33
C PHE A 94 -5.10 -2.50 -1.14
N ALA A 95 -4.82 -2.29 -2.43
CA ALA A 95 -4.22 -3.33 -3.27
C ALA A 95 -2.75 -3.00 -3.54
N ILE A 96 -1.93 -4.03 -3.65
CA ILE A 96 -0.54 -3.92 -4.09
C ILE A 96 -0.51 -4.26 -5.57
N ARG A 97 0.06 -3.39 -6.39
CA ARG A 97 0.05 -3.51 -7.85
C ARG A 97 1.45 -3.36 -8.44
N GLU A 98 1.67 -4.08 -9.53
CA GLU A 98 2.86 -3.99 -10.37
C GLU A 98 2.44 -3.95 -11.83
N GLY A 99 2.87 -2.92 -12.57
CA GLY A 99 2.56 -2.81 -14.00
C GLY A 99 1.06 -2.81 -14.30
N GLY A 100 0.24 -2.37 -13.33
CA GLY A 100 -1.23 -2.36 -13.44
C GLY A 100 -1.93 -3.65 -12.99
N HIS A 101 -1.20 -4.73 -12.69
CA HIS A 101 -1.74 -5.98 -12.18
C HIS A 101 -1.75 -6.00 -10.65
N THR A 102 -2.82 -6.54 -10.05
CA THR A 102 -2.88 -6.74 -8.60
C THR A 102 -2.06 -7.96 -8.22
N VAL A 103 -1.12 -7.79 -7.29
CA VAL A 103 -0.23 -8.85 -6.79
C VAL A 103 -0.39 -9.10 -5.29
N GLY A 104 -1.19 -8.29 -4.61
CA GLY A 104 -1.49 -8.48 -3.20
C GLY A 104 -2.65 -7.59 -2.74
N ALA A 105 -3.17 -7.88 -1.55
CA ALA A 105 -4.19 -7.10 -0.90
C ALA A 105 -3.81 -6.91 0.57
N GLY A 106 -4.01 -5.70 1.11
CA GLY A 106 -3.63 -5.40 2.47
C GLY A 106 -4.58 -4.45 3.18
N ALA A 107 -4.36 -4.32 4.49
CA ALA A 107 -5.07 -3.36 5.32
C ALA A 107 -4.09 -2.66 6.27
N VAL A 108 -4.25 -1.34 6.41
CA VAL A 108 -3.45 -0.53 7.33
C VAL A 108 -3.70 -1.00 8.77
N SER A 109 -2.65 -1.42 9.47
CA SER A 109 -2.74 -1.88 10.86
C SER A 109 -2.40 -0.77 11.87
N GLU A 110 -1.46 0.12 11.53
CA GLU A 110 -0.99 1.22 12.36
C GLU A 110 -0.43 2.35 11.50
N ILE A 111 -0.67 3.62 11.86
CA ILE A 111 -0.07 4.79 11.22
C ILE A 111 1.18 5.19 12.02
N ILE A 112 2.30 5.40 11.33
CA ILE A 112 3.58 5.79 11.95
C ILE A 112 3.82 7.29 11.78
N GLU A 113 3.62 7.80 10.56
CA GLU A 113 3.87 9.20 10.17
C GLU A 113 2.88 9.69 9.14
#